data_AF-A0A7W0D9R6-F1
#
_entry.id   AF-A0A7W0D9R6-F1
#
_cell.length_a   1.000
_cell.length_b   1.000
_cell.length_c   1.000
_cell.angle_alpha   90.00
_cell.angle_beta   90.00
_cell.angle_gamma   90.00
#
_symmetry.space_group_name_H-M   'P 1'
#
loop_
_entity.id
_entity.type
_entity.pdbx_description
1 polymer ?
#
loop_
_entity_poly.entity_id
_entity_poly.type
_entity_poly.pdbx_seq_one_letter_code
_entity_poly.pdbx_strand_id
1 'polypeptide(L)' 'MNSKNVSTKKDLITFLNTLRHDLIENTASWENQTLESFLEAMEAWLSDSNSASSTPTWSIFATSLLAGKAYE' A
#
# COMPACT_ATOMS: atom_id res chain seq x y z
N MET A 1 5.69 -0.39 -9.95
CA MET A 1 5.26 -1.81 -10.01
C MET A 1 3.79 -1.88 -9.68
N ASN A 2 2.98 -2.66 -10.41
CA ASN A 2 1.56 -2.83 -10.08
C ASN A 2 1.39 -3.77 -8.87
N SER A 3 0.58 -3.40 -7.88
CA SER A 3 0.30 -4.21 -6.68
C SER A 3 -0.32 -5.57 -7.01
N LYS A 4 -1.02 -5.69 -8.15
CA LYS A 4 -1.59 -6.96 -8.66
C LYS A 4 -0.55 -7.99 -9.08
N ASN A 5 0.70 -7.57 -9.33
CA ASN A 5 1.78 -8.46 -9.74
C ASN A 5 2.63 -8.97 -8.56
N VAL A 6 2.31 -8.56 -7.33
CA VAL A 6 3.04 -8.99 -6.13
C VAL A 6 2.54 -10.36 -5.69
N SER A 7 3.31 -11.40 -5.96
CA SER A 7 2.92 -12.80 -5.70
C SER A 7 3.88 -13.56 -4.79
N THR A 8 5.08 -13.02 -4.57
CA THR A 8 6.10 -13.61 -3.72
C THR A 8 6.63 -12.64 -2.68
N LYS A 9 7.34 -13.18 -1.67
CA LYS A 9 8.10 -12.36 -0.70
C LYS A 9 9.09 -11.43 -1.40
N LYS A 10 9.77 -11.89 -2.45
CA LYS A 10 10.74 -11.09 -3.20
C LYS A 10 10.06 -9.90 -3.88
N ASP A 11 8.89 -10.15 -4.50
CA ASP A 11 8.11 -9.10 -5.13
C ASP A 11 7.68 -8.03 -4.11
N LEU A 12 7.26 -8.46 -2.91
CA LEU A 12 6.88 -7.52 -1.86
C LEU A 12 8.08 -6.68 -1.39
N ILE A 13 9.26 -7.29 -1.22
CA ILE A 13 10.47 -6.55 -0.83
C ILE A 13 10.82 -5.50 -1.90
N THR A 14 10.75 -5.87 -3.18
CA THR A 14 10.93 -4.93 -4.28
C THR A 14 9.87 -3.82 -4.26
N PHE A 15 8.61 -4.18 -4.03
CA PHE A 15 7.50 -3.22 -3.95
C PHE A 15 7.70 -2.21 -2.82
N LEU A 16 8.01 -2.67 -1.60
CA LEU A 16 8.30 -1.81 -0.45
C LEU A 16 9.49 -0.88 -0.71
N ASN A 17 10.53 -1.39 -1.36
CA ASN A 17 11.67 -0.58 -1.75
C ASN A 17 11.24 0.52 -2.72
N THR A 18 10.46 0.20 -3.76
CA THR A 18 9.92 1.19 -4.71
C THR A 18 9.05 2.22 -4.01
N LEU A 19 8.12 1.79 -3.16
CA LEU A 19 7.19 2.67 -2.47
C LEU A 19 7.90 3.64 -1.52
N ARG A 20 8.92 3.16 -0.79
CA ARG A 20 9.73 4.02 0.09
C ARG A 20 10.52 5.07 -0.69
N HIS A 21 11.11 4.73 -1.84
CA HIS A 21 11.80 5.72 -2.66
C HIS A 21 10.81 6.72 -3.28
N ASP A 22 9.63 6.26 -3.70
CA ASP A 22 8.57 7.13 -4.21
C ASP A 22 8.10 8.15 -3.16
N LEU A 23 7.98 7.76 -1.88
CA LEU A 23 7.68 8.71 -0.80
C LEU A 23 8.74 9.80 -0.67
N ILE A 24 10.03 9.44 -0.79
CA ILE A 24 11.15 10.39 -0.64
C ILE A 24 11.25 11.33 -1.83
N GLU A 25 11.10 10.79 -3.05
CA GLU A 25 11.27 11.56 -4.29
C GLU A 25 10.02 12.37 -4.66
N ASN A 26 8.84 11.87 -4.30
CA ASN A 26 7.54 12.42 -4.72
C ASN A 26 6.63 12.71 -3.53
N THR A 27 7.17 13.14 -2.37
CA THR A 27 6.38 13.36 -1.13
C THR A 27 5.13 14.22 -1.36
N ALA A 28 5.26 15.29 -2.14
CA ALA A 28 4.15 16.21 -2.43
C ALA A 28 2.98 15.57 -3.22
N SER A 29 3.19 14.38 -3.81
CA SER A 29 2.14 13.61 -4.50
C SER A 29 1.41 12.61 -3.59
N TRP A 30 1.83 12.49 -2.33
CA TRP A 30 1.19 11.63 -1.35
C TRP A 30 0.15 12.45 -0.59
N GLU A 31 -1.05 11.91 -0.46
CA GLU A 31 -2.11 12.48 0.38
C GLU A 31 -1.72 12.29 1.86
N ASN A 32 -1.27 11.09 2.21
CA ASN A 32 -0.95 10.72 3.59
C ASN A 32 0.58 10.73 3.82
N GLN A 33 1.08 11.86 4.31
CA GLN A 33 2.52 12.13 4.45
C GLN A 33 3.09 11.79 5.83
N THR A 34 2.24 11.50 6.82
CA THR A 34 2.65 11.05 8.16
C THR A 34 2.41 9.55 8.30
N LEU A 35 3.11 8.91 9.24
CA LEU A 35 2.89 7.48 9.50
C LEU A 35 1.46 7.23 10.01
N GLU A 36 0.94 8.14 10.83
CA GLU A 36 -0.41 8.08 11.38
C GLU A 36 -1.48 8.10 10.27
N SER A 37 -1.44 9.11 9.39
CA SER A 37 -2.39 9.23 8.26
C SER A 37 -2.25 8.06 7.28
N PHE A 38 -1.02 7.59 7.03
CA PHE A 38 -0.78 6.44 6.17
C PHE A 38 -1.43 5.16 6.74
N LEU A 39 -1.27 4.90 8.04
CA LEU A 39 -1.85 3.73 8.68
C LEU A 39 -3.37 3.81 8.77
N GLU A 40 -3.92 4.99 9.04
CA GLU A 40 -5.37 5.25 9.06
C GLU A 40 -5.99 4.94 7.68
N ALA A 41 -5.40 5.46 6.60
CA ALA A 41 -5.85 5.19 5.23
C ALA A 41 -5.75 3.72 4.84
N MET A 42 -4.68 3.01 5.28
CA MET A 42 -4.57 1.56 5.08
C MET A 42 -5.69 0.80 5.79
N GLU A 43 -6.00 1.16 7.03
CA GLU A 43 -7.05 0.55 7.86
C GLU A 43 -8.44 0.80 7.25
N ALA A 44 -8.73 2.04 6.89
CA ALA A 44 -10.00 2.43 6.29
C ALA A 44 -10.26 1.63 5.00
N TRP A 45 -9.27 1.56 4.12
CA TRP A 45 -9.40 0.78 2.90
C TRP A 45 -9.58 -0.72 3.16
N LEU A 46 -8.84 -1.31 4.10
CA LEU A 46 -9.00 -2.73 4.44
C LEU A 46 -10.39 -3.03 5.03
N SER A 47 -10.96 -2.09 5.77
CA SER A 47 -12.29 -2.20 6.36
C SER A 47 -13.40 -2.08 5.32
N ASP A 48 -13.23 -1.19 4.34
CA ASP A 48 -14.22 -0.94 3.29
C ASP A 48 -14.12 -1.91 2.10
N SER A 49 -12.93 -2.48 1.84
CA SER A 49 -12.74 -3.30 0.65
C SER A 49 -13.38 -4.69 0.79
N ASN A 50 -14.46 -4.91 0.04
CA ASN A 50 -15.02 -6.24 -0.21
C ASN A 50 -14.04 -7.18 -0.95
N SER A 51 -12.94 -6.63 -1.49
CA SER A 51 -11.87 -7.35 -2.18
C SER A 51 -10.81 -7.94 -1.26
N ALA A 52 -10.79 -7.57 0.02
CA ALA A 52 -9.92 -8.19 1.02
C ALA A 52 -10.54 -9.54 1.41
N SER A 53 -10.18 -10.60 0.68
CA SER A 53 -10.57 -11.96 1.06
C SER A 53 -10.07 -12.30 2.46
N SER A 54 -10.78 -13.19 3.16
CA SER A 54 -10.37 -13.69 4.49
C SER A 54 -8.96 -14.28 4.53
N THR A 55 -8.46 -14.75 3.38
CA THR A 55 -7.06 -15.15 3.21
C THR A 55 -6.27 -13.98 2.62
N PRO A 56 -5.33 -13.37 3.36
CA PRO A 56 -4.50 -12.30 2.82
C PRO A 56 -3.55 -12.85 1.77
N THR A 57 -3.39 -12.13 0.66
CA THR A 57 -2.37 -12.40 -0.36
C THR A 57 -1.33 -11.28 -0.36
N TRP A 58 -0.15 -11.56 -0.92
CA TRP A 58 0.88 -10.53 -1.11
C TRP A 58 0.36 -9.34 -1.93
N SER A 59 -0.53 -9.60 -2.90
CA SER A 59 -1.15 -8.53 -3.69
C SER A 59 -2.13 -7.68 -2.89
N ILE A 60 -2.93 -8.29 -2.00
CA ILE A 60 -3.83 -7.53 -1.09
C ILE A 60 -2.99 -6.62 -0.19
N PHE A 61 -1.90 -7.15 0.39
CA PHE A 61 -1.02 -6.33 1.23
C PHE A 61 -0.31 -5.22 0.44
N ALA A 62 0.16 -5.49 -0.78
CA ALA A 62 0.70 -4.45 -1.65
C ALA A 62 -0.35 -3.41 -2.05
N THR A 63 -1.62 -3.80 -2.19
CA THR A 63 -2.72 -2.89 -2.51
C THR A 63 -3.06 -2.02 -1.30
N SER A 64 -3.11 -2.58 -0.09
CA SER A 64 -3.36 -1.76 1.11
C SER A 64 -2.26 -0.74 1.32
N LEU A 65 -0.99 -1.05 1.04
CA LEU A 65 0.10 -0.06 1.07
C LEU A 65 -0.11 1.11 0.08
N LEU A 66 -0.71 0.87 -1.09
CA LEU A 66 -1.08 1.96 -2.01
C LEU A 66 -2.28 2.76 -1.51
N ALA A 67 -3.22 2.11 -0.82
CA ALA A 67 -4.30 2.82 -0.15
C ALA A 67 -3.75 3.73 0.95
N GLY A 68 -2.77 3.25 1.73
CA GLY A 68 -2.05 4.08 2.69
C GLY A 68 -1.50 5.38 2.09
N LYS A 69 -1.03 5.35 0.84
CA LYS A 69 -0.53 6.54 0.13
C LYS A 69 -1.63 7.55 -0.25
N ALA A 70 -2.85 7.11 -0.58
CA ALA A 70 -3.79 7.89 -1.38
C ALA A 70 -5.29 7.76 -1.02
N TYR A 71 -5.67 6.89 -0.09
CA TYR A 71 -7.06 6.77 0.37
C TYR A 71 -7.34 7.87 1.40
N GLU A 72 -8.49 8.54 1.25
CA GLU A 72 -8.97 9.61 2.14
C GLU A 72 -9.70 9.06 3.36
#